data_AF-A0A661FDB4-F1
#
_entry.id   AF-A0A661FDB4-F1
#
_cell.length_a   1.000
_cell.length_b   1.000
_cell.length_c   1.000
_cell.angle_alpha   90.00
_cell.angle_beta   90.00
_cell.angle_gamma   90.00
#
_symmetry.space_group_name_H-M   'P 1'
#
loop_
_entity.id
_entity.type
_entity.pdbx_description
1 polymer ?
#
loop_
_entity_poly.entity_id
_entity_poly.type
_entity_poly.pdbx_seq_one_letter_code
_entity_poly.pdbx_strand_id
1 'polypeptide(L)' 'MNLKNSSERKLFVLDTNVLMHDPSALFRFQEHHLFIPMMVLEELDAAKKGVSELARNVRQVSRFLDELMQSVDK' A
#
# COMPACT_ATOMS: atom_id res chain seq x y z
N MET A 1 10.71 30.38 16.84
CA MET A 1 10.77 30.04 15.41
C MET A 1 11.09 28.57 15.28
N ASN A 2 10.21 27.77 14.70
CA ASN A 2 10.60 26.47 14.14
C ASN A 2 9.76 26.27 12.87
N LEU A 3 10.26 26.86 11.78
CA LEU A 3 9.71 26.64 10.45
C LEU A 3 10.08 25.21 10.08
N LYS A 4 9.18 24.25 10.31
CA LYS A 4 9.30 22.91 9.73
C LYS A 4 9.34 23.13 8.22
N ASN A 5 10.49 22.87 7.60
CA ASN A 5 10.64 22.89 6.15
C ASN A 5 9.54 22.02 5.55
N SER A 6 8.66 22.65 4.76
CA SER A 6 7.53 22.01 4.07
C SER A 6 7.98 21.19 2.86
N SER A 7 9.21 20.66 2.84
CA SER A 7 9.86 20.11 1.65
C SER A 7 10.60 18.78 1.85
N GLU A 8 10.61 18.19 3.05
CA GLU A 8 11.19 16.86 3.24
C GLU A 8 10.16 15.78 2.92
N ARG A 9 10.39 15.07 1.80
CA ARG A 9 9.66 13.84 1.48
C ARG A 9 9.87 12.83 2.60
N LYS A 10 8.77 12.37 3.21
CA LYS A 10 8.81 11.35 4.26
C LYS A 10 8.72 9.96 3.65
N LEU A 11 9.23 8.98 4.38
CA LEU A 11 9.05 7.57 4.09
C LEU A 11 7.96 7.02 5.02
N PHE A 12 6.88 6.49 4.45
CA PHE A 12 5.84 5.79 5.18
C PHE A 12 6.01 4.29 5.00
N VAL A 13 5.94 3.55 6.10
CA VAL A 13 5.91 2.09 6.06
C VAL A 13 4.44 1.67 6.13
N LEU A 14 3.97 0.93 5.14
CA LEU A 14 2.62 0.36 5.19
C LEU A 14 2.59 -0.98 5.91
N ASP A 15 1.48 -1.16 6.62
CA ASP A 15 1.08 -2.39 7.28
C ASP A 15 -0.06 -3.03 6.48
N THR A 16 -0.13 -4.36 6.51
CA THR A 16 -1.20 -5.18 5.93
C THR A 16 -2.57 -4.73 6.39
N ASN A 17 -2.76 -4.41 7.67
CA ASN A 17 -4.07 -4.00 8.19
C ASN A 17 -4.61 -2.75 7.50
N VAL A 18 -3.75 -1.78 7.21
CA VAL A 18 -4.15 -0.56 6.50
C VAL A 18 -4.66 -0.91 5.11
N LEU A 19 -3.94 -1.77 4.39
CA LEU A 19 -4.28 -2.19 3.04
C LEU A 19 -5.53 -3.09 3.00
N MET A 20 -5.69 -3.96 3.98
CA MET A 20 -6.86 -4.85 4.11
C MET A 20 -8.15 -4.08 4.38
N HIS A 21 -8.07 -3.00 5.15
CA HIS A 21 -9.22 -2.15 5.44
C HIS A 21 -9.43 -1.06 4.38
N ASP A 22 -8.37 -0.60 3.72
CA ASP A 22 -8.43 0.44 2.71
C ASP A 22 -7.40 0.24 1.58
N PRO A 23 -7.81 -0.40 0.47
CA PRO A 23 -6.95 -0.61 -0.68
C PRO A 23 -6.44 0.67 -1.33
N SER A 24 -7.17 1.78 -1.19
CA SER A 24 -6.80 3.06 -1.80
C SER A 24 -5.66 3.77 -1.07
N ALA A 25 -5.27 3.29 0.12
CA ALA A 25 -4.17 3.84 0.89
C ALA A 25 -2.87 3.93 0.06
N LEU A 26 -2.62 2.99 -0.86
CA LEU A 26 -1.48 3.02 -1.79
C LEU A 26 -1.33 4.36 -2.54
N PHE A 27 -2.42 5.08 -2.78
CA PHE A 27 -2.45 6.30 -3.59
C PHE A 27 -2.61 7.59 -2.77
N ARG A 28 -2.63 7.52 -1.43
CA ARG A 28 -2.92 8.67 -0.57
C ARG A 28 -1.70 9.44 -0.10
N PHE A 29 -0.50 8.97 -0.41
CA PHE A 29 0.75 9.52 0.13
C PHE A 29 1.41 10.59 -0.76
N GLN A 30 0.79 10.94 -1.90
CA GLN A 30 1.19 12.05 -2.79
C GLN A 30 2.71 12.14 -3.03
N GLU A 31 3.38 13.20 -2.58
CA GLU A 31 4.83 13.39 -2.76
C GLU A 31 5.73 12.50 -1.88
N HIS A 32 5.16 11.63 -1.04
CA HIS A 32 5.91 10.82 -0.08
C HIS A 32 6.25 9.42 -0.59
N HIS A 33 7.35 8.88 -0.07
CA HIS A 33 7.78 7.54 -0.39
C HIS A 33 7.00 6.51 0.44
N LEU A 34 6.65 5.41 -0.21
CA LEU A 34 5.94 4.29 0.40
C LEU A 34 6.86 3.07 0.43
N PHE A 35 7.13 2.54 1.61
CA PHE A 35 7.82 1.28 1.80
C PHE A 35 6.80 0.21 2.18
N ILE A 36 6.71 -0.83 1.36
CA ILE A 36 5.87 -2.00 1.63
C ILE A 36 6.82 -3.14 1.98
N PRO A 37 6.90 -3.56 3.26
CA PRO A 37 7.71 -4.70 3.66
C PRO A 37 7.27 -5.97 2.93
N MET A 38 8.23 -6.87 2.62
CA MET A 38 7.92 -8.16 1.99
C MET A 38 6.88 -8.97 2.79
N MET A 39 6.96 -8.94 4.12
CA MET A 39 6.01 -9.59 5.02
C MET A 39 4.55 -9.16 4.77
N VAL A 40 4.32 -7.89 4.42
CA VAL A 40 2.98 -7.39 4.09
C VAL A 40 2.44 -8.06 2.83
N LEU A 41 3.30 -8.30 1.84
CA LEU A 41 2.91 -9.00 0.61
C LEU A 41 2.54 -10.46 0.89
N GLU A 42 3.30 -11.13 1.76
CA GLU A 42 3.02 -12.51 2.19
C GLU A 42 1.68 -12.62 2.94
N GLU A 43 1.42 -11.70 3.86
CA GLU A 43 0.18 -11.65 4.63
C GLU A 43 -1.04 -11.36 3.74
N LEU A 44 -0.89 -10.41 2.80
CA LEU A 44 -1.92 -10.16 1.79
C LEU A 44 -2.17 -11.41 0.95
N ASP A 45 -1.13 -12.15 0.54
CA ASP A 45 -1.33 -13.37 -0.25
C ASP A 45 -2.14 -14.43 0.51
N ALA A 46 -1.80 -14.66 1.79
CA ALA A 46 -2.52 -15.57 2.66
C ALA A 46 -4.00 -15.14 2.86
N ALA A 47 -4.27 -13.84 2.92
CA ALA A 47 -5.59 -13.27 3.18
C ALA A 47 -6.53 -13.19 1.95
N LYS A 48 -6.09 -13.63 0.76
CA LYS A 48 -6.92 -13.60 -0.48
C LYS A 48 -8.14 -14.53 -0.46
N LYS A 49 -8.17 -15.50 0.47
CA LYS A 49 -9.14 -16.59 0.49
C LYS A 49 -10.49 -16.17 1.06
N GLY A 50 -11.57 -16.72 0.48
CA GLY A 50 -12.94 -16.50 0.94
C GLY A 50 -13.66 -15.34 0.26
N VAL A 51 -14.89 -15.10 0.71
CA VAL A 51 -15.85 -14.15 0.10
C VAL A 51 -16.12 -12.93 0.97
N SER A 52 -15.37 -12.75 2.06
CA SER A 52 -15.51 -11.58 2.94
C SER A 52 -15.09 -10.30 2.24
N GLU A 53 -15.58 -9.16 2.74
CA GLU A 53 -15.14 -7.84 2.25
C GLU A 53 -13.62 -7.66 2.45
N LEU A 54 -13.07 -8.19 3.55
CA LEU A 54 -11.65 -8.18 3.81
C LEU A 54 -10.86 -8.91 2.70
N ALA A 55 -11.30 -10.12 2.33
CA ALA A 55 -10.68 -10.86 1.23
C ALA A 55 -10.86 -10.15 -0.13
N ARG A 56 -11.99 -9.45 -0.32
CA ARG A 56 -12.22 -8.61 -1.51
C ARG A 56 -11.24 -7.45 -1.59
N ASN A 57 -11.03 -6.74 -0.48
CA ASN A 57 -10.08 -5.65 -0.36
C ASN A 57 -8.65 -6.12 -0.62
N VAL A 58 -8.24 -7.25 -0.02
CA VAL A 58 -6.93 -7.86 -0.25
C VAL A 58 -6.70 -8.17 -1.74
N ARG A 59 -7.69 -8.75 -2.41
CA ARG A 59 -7.62 -8.99 -3.87
C ARG A 59 -7.53 -7.68 -4.67
N GLN A 60 -8.17 -6.61 -4.20
CA GLN A 60 -8.06 -5.30 -4.82
C GLN A 60 -6.67 -4.68 -4.62
N VAL A 61 -6.10 -4.75 -3.42
CA VAL A 61 -4.72 -4.33 -3.14
C VAL A 61 -3.74 -5.06 -4.06
N SER A 62 -3.89 -6.38 -4.19
CA SER A 62 -3.00 -7.19 -5.05
C SER A 62 -3.05 -6.73 -6.51
N ARG A 63 -4.26 -6.47 -7.04
CA ARG A 63 -4.42 -5.91 -8.40
C ARG A 63 -3.76 -4.55 -8.56
N PHE A 64 -3.91 -3.66 -7.58
CA PHE A 64 -3.24 -2.36 -7.62
C PHE A 64 -1.72 -2.47 -7.60
N LEU A 65 -1.16 -3.39 -6.80
CA LEU A 65 0.27 -3.65 -6.78
C LEU A 65 0.75 -4.21 -8.13
N ASP A 66 0.02 -5.17 -8.71
CA ASP A 66 0.33 -5.73 -10.03
C ASP A 66 0.32 -4.65 -11.14
N GLU A 67 -0.69 -3.78 -11.15
CA GLU A 67 -0.81 -2.65 -12.08
C GLU A 67 0.34 -1.65 -11.92
N LEU A 68 0.71 -1.33 -10.67
CA LEU A 68 1.84 -0.45 -10.38
C LEU A 68 3.15 -1.05 -10.88
N MET A 69 3.38 -2.35 -10.67
CA MET A 69 4.61 -3.02 -11.14
C MET A 69 4.70 -3.03 -12.67
N GLN A 70 3.60 -3.28 -13.39
CA GLN A 70 3.57 -3.23 -14.85
C GLN A 70 3.91 -1.84 -15.41
N SER A 71 3.66 -0.77 -14.66
CA SER A 71 4.00 0.59 -15.08
C SER A 71 5.49 0.95 -14.95
N VAL A 72 6.25 0.18 -14.17
CA VAL A 72 7.68 0.44 -13.90
C VAL A 72 8.60 -0.09 -15.02
N ASP A 73 8.16 -1.10 -15.78
CA ASP A 73 8.95 -1.74 -16.83
C ASP A 73 8.91 -1.01 -18.20
N LYS A 74 8.65 0.30 -18.24
CA LYS A 74 8.62 1.12 -19.46
C LYS A 74 9.58 2.30 -19.44
#